data_AF-A0A1J7INJ5-F1
#
_entry.id   AF-A0A1J7INJ5-F1
#
_cell.length_a   1.000
_cell.length_b   1.000
_cell.length_c   1.000
_cell.angle_alpha   90.00
_cell.angle_beta   90.00
_cell.angle_gamma   90.00
#
_symmetry.space_group_name_H-M   'P 1'
#
loop_
_entity.id
_entity.type
_entity.pdbx_description
1 polymer ?
#
loop_
_entity_poly.entity_id
_entity_poly.type
_entity_poly.pdbx_seq_one_letter_code
_entity_poly.pdbx_strand_id
1 'polypeptide(L)' 'MAYTNKVFDSEEASEMVKDLRETFGSGKTRSYQWRNSQLKALLNLIEEHEQDINQALYSDLSKSEIESFVQEIDG' A
#
# COMPACT_ATOMS: atom_id res chain seq x y z
N MET A 1 30.45 -4.48 -1.53
CA MET A 1 29.57 -5.29 -0.67
C MET A 1 28.27 -5.49 -1.42
N ALA A 2 27.99 -6.71 -1.88
CA ALA A 2 26.73 -6.99 -2.58
C ALA A 2 25.62 -7.03 -1.53
N TYR A 3 24.70 -6.06 -1.57
CA TYR A 3 23.42 -6.19 -0.90
C TYR A 3 22.68 -7.33 -1.60
N THR A 4 22.51 -8.46 -0.91
CA THR A 4 21.59 -9.50 -1.35
C THR A 4 20.19 -8.91 -1.24
N ASN A 5 19.62 -8.56 -2.40
CA ASN A 5 18.22 -8.15 -2.49
C ASN A 5 17.37 -9.40 -2.23
N LYS A 6 16.91 -9.56 -0.99
CA LYS A 6 16.03 -10.66 -0.62
C LYS A 6 14.73 -10.46 -1.40
N VAL A 7 14.44 -11.38 -2.31
CA VAL A 7 13.22 -11.36 -3.11
C VAL A 7 12.12 -12.02 -2.28
N PHE A 8 10.92 -11.41 -2.29
CA PHE A 8 9.73 -12.00 -1.68
C PHE A 8 9.43 -13.36 -2.29
N ASP A 9 9.50 -14.42 -1.48
CA ASP A 9 9.35 -15.81 -1.95
C ASP A 9 8.01 -16.45 -1.53
N SER A 10 7.81 -17.70 -1.95
CA SER A 10 6.55 -18.43 -1.71
C SER A 10 6.30 -18.76 -0.23
N GLU A 11 7.36 -18.93 0.55
CA GLU A 11 7.24 -19.25 1.98
C GLU A 11 6.80 -17.99 2.73
N GLU A 12 7.45 -16.86 2.47
CA GLU A 12 7.06 -15.54 3.00
C GLU A 12 5.61 -15.17 2.60
N ALA A 13 5.22 -15.43 1.36
CA ALA A 13 3.85 -15.21 0.90
C ALA A 13 2.83 -16.08 1.65
N SER A 14 3.16 -17.35 1.91
CA SER A 14 2.29 -18.25 2.65
C SER A 14 2.12 -17.82 4.11
N GLU A 15 3.20 -17.37 4.75
CA GLU A 15 3.16 -16.83 6.11
C GLU A 15 2.32 -15.56 6.19
N MET A 16 2.53 -14.61 5.28
CA MET A 16 1.73 -13.38 5.20
C MET A 16 0.23 -13.70 5.05
N VAL A 17 -0.13 -14.63 4.15
CA VAL A 17 -1.53 -15.03 3.93
C VAL A 17 -2.13 -15.67 5.17
N LYS A 18 -1.35 -16.48 5.90
CA LYS A 18 -1.80 -17.09 7.16
C LYS A 18 -2.15 -16.00 8.20
N ASP A 19 -1.26 -15.04 8.40
CA ASP A 19 -1.46 -13.95 9.38
C ASP A 19 -2.65 -13.06 9.04
N LEU A 20 -2.86 -12.77 7.74
CA LEU A 20 -4.01 -12.01 7.27
C LEU A 20 -5.33 -12.78 7.52
N ARG A 21 -5.35 -14.10 7.30
CA ARG A 21 -6.52 -14.94 7.58
C ARG A 21 -6.83 -15.01 9.07
N GLU A 22 -5.82 -15.14 9.92
CA GLU A 22 -5.98 -15.12 11.37
C GLU A 22 -6.52 -13.77 11.85
N THR A 23 -5.97 -12.66 11.33
CA THR A 23 -6.44 -11.31 11.64
C THR A 23 -7.90 -11.12 11.24
N PHE A 24 -8.30 -11.55 10.05
CA PHE A 24 -9.70 -11.49 9.62
C PHE A 24 -10.59 -12.39 10.48
N GLY A 25 -10.17 -13.63 10.72
CA GLY A 25 -10.89 -14.63 11.52
C GLY A 25 -11.13 -14.19 12.96
N SER A 26 -10.22 -13.38 13.53
CA SER A 26 -10.38 -12.78 14.87
C SER A 26 -11.55 -11.79 14.97
N GLY A 27 -12.11 -11.33 13.84
CA GLY A 27 -13.16 -10.32 13.81
C GLY A 27 -12.68 -8.88 14.00
N LYS A 28 -11.37 -8.65 14.19
CA LYS A 28 -10.76 -7.30 14.35
C LYS A 28 -11.22 -6.33 13.25
N THR A 29 -11.31 -6.81 12.01
CA THR A 29 -11.66 -6.01 10.84
C THR A 29 -13.14 -5.65 10.73
N ARG A 30 -14.02 -6.21 11.59
CA ARG A 30 -15.47 -5.97 11.53
C ARG A 30 -15.88 -4.63 12.14
N SER A 31 -15.13 -4.15 13.14
CA SER A 31 -15.55 -2.97 13.88
C SER A 31 -15.52 -1.73 12.97
N TYR A 32 -16.53 -0.87 13.12
CA TYR A 32 -16.57 0.40 12.40
C TYR A 32 -15.34 1.25 12.70
N GLN A 33 -14.92 1.31 13.96
CA GLN A 33 -13.76 2.08 14.40
C GLN A 33 -12.47 1.62 13.71
N TRP A 34 -12.25 0.31 13.59
CA TRP A 34 -11.09 -0.22 12.89
C TRP A 34 -11.14 0.14 11.40
N ARG A 35 -12.27 -0.07 10.72
CA ARG A 35 -12.39 0.28 9.29
C ARG A 35 -12.15 1.77 9.04
N ASN A 36 -12.74 2.63 9.87
CA ASN A 36 -12.54 4.07 9.80
C ASN A 36 -11.08 4.48 10.04
N SER A 37 -10.39 3.83 11.00
CA SER A 37 -8.98 4.14 11.23
C SER A 37 -8.08 3.68 10.08
N GLN A 38 -8.37 2.53 9.46
CA GLN A 38 -7.61 2.07 8.29
C GLN A 38 -7.82 2.98 7.07
N LEU A 39 -9.05 3.44 6.83
CA LEU A 39 -9.32 4.39 5.74
C LEU A 39 -8.58 5.71 5.91
N LYS A 40 -8.56 6.24 7.15
CA LYS A 40 -7.77 7.44 7.47
C LYS A 40 -6.27 7.21 7.30
N ALA A 41 -5.78 6.04 7.70
CA ALA A 41 -4.37 5.70 7.49
C ALA A 41 -4.01 5.61 6.00
N LEU A 42 -4.90 5.10 5.15
CA LEU A 42 -4.71 5.08 3.70
C LEU A 42 -4.69 6.49 3.11
N LEU A 43 -5.59 7.37 3.55
CA LEU A 43 -5.58 8.77 3.12
C LEU A 43 -4.26 9.45 3.50
N ASN A 44 -3.85 9.32 4.76
CA ASN A 44 -2.58 9.89 5.23
C ASN A 44 -1.38 9.32 4.46
N LEU A 45 -1.38 8.02 4.14
CA LEU A 45 -0.31 7.40 3.35
C LEU A 45 -0.18 8.07 1.98
N ILE A 46 -1.30 8.34 1.30
CA ILE A 46 -1.31 8.99 -0.02
C ILE A 46 -0.82 10.44 0.11
N GLU A 47 -1.33 11.20 1.09
CA GLU A 47 -0.92 12.59 1.33
C GLU A 47 0.57 12.71 1.68
N GLU A 48 1.08 11.83 2.55
CA GLU A 48 2.47 11.85 3.01
C GLU A 48 3.46 11.43 1.90
N HIS A 49 3.03 10.59 0.95
CA HIS A 49 3.87 10.03 -0.10
C HIS A 49 3.49 10.47 -1.52
N GLU A 50 2.73 11.57 -1.67
CA GLU A 50 2.27 12.06 -2.98
C GLU A 50 3.44 12.24 -3.98
N GLN A 51 4.55 12.83 -3.53
CA GLN A 51 5.72 13.06 -4.38
C GLN A 51 6.41 11.74 -4.78
N ASP A 52 6.50 10.78 -3.87
CA ASP A 52 7.09 9.47 -4.14
C ASP A 52 6.25 8.71 -5.18
N ILE A 53 4.92 8.77 -5.03
CA ILE A 53 3.96 8.18 -5.96
C ILE A 53 4.07 8.83 -7.34
N ASN A 54 4.09 10.16 -7.42
CA ASN A 54 4.27 10.90 -8.67
C ASN A 54 5.59 10.53 -9.36
N GLN A 55 6.68 10.44 -8.60
CA GLN A 55 7.99 10.10 -9.15
C GLN A 55 8.03 8.66 -9.68
N ALA A 56 7.37 7.73 -9.00
CA ALA A 56 7.24 6.34 -9.46
C ALA A 56 6.40 6.27 -10.75
N LEU A 57 5.23 6.93 -10.78
CA LEU A 57 4.37 6.98 -11.97
C LEU A 57 5.07 7.61 -13.18
N TYR A 58 5.88 8.64 -12.97
CA TYR A 58 6.71 9.22 -14.03
C TYR A 58 7.79 8.23 -14.48
N SER A 59 8.52 7.59 -13.55
CA SER A 59 9.59 6.65 -13.88
C SER A 59 9.07 5.44 -14.67
N ASP A 60 7.93 4.88 -14.26
CA ASP A 60 7.43 3.61 -14.79
C ASP A 60 6.53 3.81 -16.02
N LEU A 61 5.74 4.89 -16.03
CA LEU A 61 4.69 5.13 -17.02
C LEU A 61 4.85 6.45 -17.78
N SER A 62 5.82 7.30 -17.42
CA SER A 62 5.99 8.65 -17.97
C SER A 62 4.75 9.54 -17.82
N LYS A 63 3.89 9.26 -16.83
CA LYS A 63 2.74 10.13 -16.49
C LYS A 63 3.23 11.45 -15.93
N SER A 64 2.63 12.55 -16.39
CA SER A 64 2.87 13.87 -15.80
C SER A 64 2.22 13.98 -14.41
N GLU A 65 2.72 14.87 -13.56
CA GLU A 65 2.17 15.12 -12.22
C GLU A 65 0.66 15.40 -12.24
N ILE A 66 0.19 16.21 -13.19
CA ILE A 66 -1.24 16.54 -13.34
C ILE A 66 -2.07 15.29 -13.69
N GLU A 67 -1.56 14.45 -14.59
CA GLU A 67 -2.23 13.22 -14.99
C GLU A 67 -2.28 12.21 -13.84
N SER A 68 -1.15 12.02 -13.16
CA SER A 68 -1.03 11.17 -11.96
C SER A 68 -1.97 11.64 -10.86
N PHE A 69 -2.01 12.95 -10.60
CA PHE A 69 -2.88 13.52 -9.57
C PHE A 69 -4.36 13.23 -9.84
N VAL A 70 -4.84 13.55 -11.04
CA VAL A 70 -6.27 13.42 -11.40
C VAL A 70 -6.74 11.97 -11.51
N GLN A 71 -5.85 11.02 -11.84
CA GLN A 71 -6.25 9.63 -12.11
C GLN A 71 -5.95 8.66 -10.98
N GLU A 72 -4.95 8.94 -10.15
CA GLU A 72 -4.41 7.96 -9.19
C GLU A 72 -4.37 8.49 -7.74
N ILE A 73 -4.34 9.81 -7.52
CA ILE A 73 -4.09 10.40 -6.19
C ILE A 73 -5.33 11.08 -5.62
N ASP A 74 -5.97 11.97 -6.40
CA ASP A 74 -7.17 12.70 -6.00
C ASP A 74 -8.39 12.11 -6.73
N GLY A 75 -9.28 11.46 -5.98
CA GLY A 75 -10.48 10.77 -6.49
C GLY A 75 -11.68 10.92 -5.58
#